data_AF-A0A0J1BH33-F1
#
_entry.id   AF-A0A0J1BH33-F1
#
_cell.length_a   1.000
_cell.length_b   1.000
_cell.length_c   1.000
_cell.angle_alpha   90.00
_cell.angle_beta   90.00
_cell.angle_gamma   90.00
#
_symmetry.space_group_name_H-M   'P 1'
#
loop_
_entity.id
_entity.type
_entity.pdbx_description
1 polymer ?
#
loop_
_entity_poly.entity_id
_entity_poly.type
_entity_poly.pdbx_seq_one_letter_code
_entity_poly.pdbx_strand_id
1 'polypeptide(L)'
;MISPTISNRLFFSAIVFNCCITSFLSADTKGAEQPVLTAVVIEVADPWTGQVGLQAGLEAAGFEVATIDLQQDTLPVADLIAVGSFASEEAAVRKWLENNRKLLGERVAAGAVLLELTQADQTESSIAFLPDSLSASRTDRDGNPVIVHAPQHPLLQRLPRDSSAEDRLLLPNHHRAGSWETLRNQQGFAVLAAIGKSTRDPVLLEASHGEGRIVLTSLFFDKWQSPDGTTVAPARFVDASKSFFRGLQDYVRMVQDQRAPAVDPSPSYQVPEPLPFVEGSATIVALPDTQIYSQHYPQHFLAQTRWIRQHLKDRNIVAVFHEGDITNRNTPDQWENAQQAMDELFGHVPVIAAPGNHDMGPGGNGATHESLMSDYLDEPRFALHPSFQGTMDPGKTENNYSLFETDHAKWIGIALEWAPRDRAVKWADQLLNEHPDRLAVIVTHAYMYYDETKYDWKRTQSQTWSPYKYGVADSPEGINDAGDLWTKLISDHPNVMMVLSGHVLNDGAGLLSEKAPQGNLVHQMLANYQMLHEGGDGWMRLIELLPDGKSIQVRTYSPVFDQYNTDPEHQFTLPLVVGSPTVD
;
A
#
# COMPACT_ATOMS: atom_id res chain seq x y z
N MET A 1 -6.60 68.31 11.98
CA MET A 1 -5.71 67.16 11.73
C MET A 1 -6.48 66.17 10.86
N ILE A 2 -6.39 66.30 9.53
CA ILE A 2 -7.12 65.47 8.57
C ILE A 2 -6.25 65.28 7.31
N SER A 3 -6.28 64.05 6.81
CA SER A 3 -6.12 63.61 5.41
C SER A 3 -4.79 63.02 4.88
N PRO A 4 -4.88 62.10 3.88
CA PRO A 4 -3.95 60.99 3.64
C PRO A 4 -3.34 60.99 2.21
N THR A 5 -2.58 59.92 1.91
CA THR A 5 -2.20 59.35 0.58
C THR A 5 -1.45 60.23 -0.42
N ILE A 6 -0.34 59.73 -1.00
CA ILE A 6 0.06 59.94 -2.41
C ILE A 6 1.07 58.87 -2.88
N SER A 7 0.71 58.32 -4.05
CA SER A 7 1.44 57.64 -5.15
C SER A 7 2.90 58.04 -5.44
N ASN A 8 3.69 57.09 -6.00
CA ASN A 8 4.44 57.26 -7.27
C ASN A 8 5.14 55.94 -7.67
N ARG A 9 4.77 55.31 -8.78
CA ARG A 9 5.19 55.52 -10.18
C ARG A 9 6.58 54.97 -10.55
N LEU A 10 6.51 53.83 -11.24
CA LEU A 10 7.33 53.35 -12.35
C LEU A 10 8.33 54.34 -12.95
N PHE A 11 9.59 53.89 -13.06
CA PHE A 11 10.52 54.33 -14.10
C PHE A 11 11.06 53.09 -14.84
N PHE A 12 10.67 52.98 -16.10
CA PHE A 12 11.32 52.17 -17.12
C PHE A 12 12.66 52.82 -17.47
N SER A 13 13.73 52.04 -17.55
CA SER A 13 14.93 52.42 -18.30
C SER A 13 15.32 51.27 -19.21
N ALA A 14 15.04 51.45 -20.50
CA ALA A 14 15.47 50.59 -21.58
C ALA A 14 16.96 50.83 -21.87
N ILE A 15 17.75 49.76 -21.94
CA ILE A 15 19.03 49.76 -22.64
C ILE A 15 18.98 48.61 -23.65
N VAL A 16 18.77 49.00 -24.90
CA VAL A 16 19.02 48.20 -26.10
C VAL A 16 20.54 48.19 -26.30
N PHE A 17 21.16 47.01 -26.34
CA PHE A 17 22.47 46.87 -26.98
C PHE A 17 22.45 45.73 -27.98
N ASN A 18 23.01 46.07 -29.13
CA ASN A 18 22.80 45.49 -30.44
C ASN A 18 23.70 44.26 -30.66
N CYS A 19 23.22 43.35 -31.48
CA CYS A 19 23.92 42.16 -31.97
C CYS A 19 25.30 42.50 -32.57
N CYS A 20 26.33 41.81 -32.09
CA CYS A 20 27.53 41.51 -32.87
C CYS A 20 27.87 40.03 -32.70
N ILE A 21 27.25 39.21 -33.56
CA ILE A 21 27.67 37.85 -33.84
C ILE A 21 29.03 37.95 -34.53
N THR A 22 30.08 37.49 -33.87
CA THR A 22 31.33 37.09 -34.53
C THR A 22 31.44 35.58 -34.42
N SER A 23 31.14 34.97 -35.56
CA SER A 23 31.27 33.56 -35.88
C SER A 23 32.73 33.13 -35.78
N PHE A 24 33.08 32.42 -34.71
CA PHE A 24 34.22 31.51 -34.72
C PHE A 24 33.75 30.13 -35.17
N LEU A 25 34.01 29.87 -36.45
CA LEU A 25 34.22 28.58 -37.10
C LEU A 25 33.84 27.34 -36.27
N SER A 26 32.63 26.86 -36.53
CA SER A 26 32.28 25.45 -36.50
C SER A 26 33.30 24.70 -37.34
N ALA A 27 34.21 23.97 -36.69
CA ALA A 27 34.89 22.87 -37.34
C ALA A 27 33.83 21.82 -37.67
N ASP A 28 33.66 21.54 -38.96
CA ASP A 28 32.89 20.42 -39.50
C ASP A 28 33.30 19.11 -38.80
N THR A 29 32.54 18.68 -37.80
CA THR A 29 32.39 17.25 -37.53
C THR A 29 31.15 16.79 -38.29
N LYS A 30 31.36 16.30 -39.51
CA LYS A 30 30.44 15.37 -40.17
C LYS A 30 29.92 14.39 -39.11
N GLY A 31 28.61 14.23 -39.03
CA GLY A 31 27.96 13.31 -38.09
C GLY A 31 28.63 11.95 -38.14
N ALA A 32 29.43 11.64 -37.12
CA ALA A 32 29.77 10.27 -36.82
C ALA A 32 28.46 9.62 -36.37
N GLU A 33 28.01 8.59 -37.10
CA GLU A 33 26.97 7.71 -36.61
C GLU A 33 27.37 7.25 -35.21
N GLN A 34 26.53 7.54 -34.22
CA GLN A 34 26.75 7.07 -32.85
C GLN A 34 26.85 5.54 -32.89
N PRO A 35 27.88 4.93 -32.28
CA PRO A 35 28.05 3.49 -32.33
C PRO A 35 26.82 2.78 -31.76
N VAL A 36 26.37 1.70 -32.39
CA VAL A 36 25.25 0.89 -31.87
C VAL A 36 25.68 0.28 -30.52
N LEU A 37 24.81 0.38 -29.51
CA LEU A 37 25.08 -0.27 -28.22
C LEU A 37 24.84 -1.77 -28.36
N THR A 38 25.68 -2.53 -27.69
CA THR A 38 25.63 -3.99 -27.66
C THR A 38 25.10 -4.47 -26.32
N ALA A 39 24.28 -5.52 -26.33
CA ALA A 39 23.76 -6.16 -25.14
C ALA A 39 23.95 -7.67 -25.19
N VAL A 40 24.25 -8.27 -24.05
CA VAL A 40 24.22 -9.73 -23.86
C VAL A 40 23.15 -10.08 -22.83
N VAL A 41 22.34 -11.10 -23.13
CA VAL A 41 21.16 -11.45 -22.31
C VAL A 41 21.18 -12.88 -21.81
N ILE A 42 20.62 -13.07 -20.61
CA ILE A 42 20.11 -14.35 -20.13
C ILE A 42 18.59 -14.20 -20.08
N GLU A 43 17.87 -14.91 -20.94
CA GLU A 43 16.41 -14.88 -20.98
C GLU A 43 15.88 -16.30 -20.98
N VAL A 44 14.98 -16.58 -20.04
CA VAL A 44 14.26 -17.86 -19.96
C VAL A 44 12.79 -17.55 -19.72
N ALA A 45 11.92 -18.33 -20.37
CA ALA A 45 10.50 -18.31 -20.06
C ALA A 45 10.28 -19.00 -18.70
N ASP A 46 9.78 -18.24 -17.73
CA ASP A 46 9.50 -18.77 -16.39
C ASP A 46 8.25 -19.67 -16.37
N PRO A 47 8.12 -20.59 -15.39
CA PRO A 47 7.01 -21.54 -15.34
C PRO A 47 5.65 -20.91 -14.98
N TRP A 48 5.62 -19.66 -14.49
CA TRP A 48 4.41 -19.02 -13.98
C TRP A 48 3.66 -18.25 -15.06
N THR A 49 4.39 -17.49 -15.87
CA THR A 49 3.82 -16.68 -16.95
C THR A 49 4.02 -17.31 -18.33
N GLY A 50 5.09 -18.10 -18.48
CA GLY A 50 5.54 -18.61 -19.78
C GLY A 50 5.99 -17.51 -20.76
N GLN A 51 6.23 -16.28 -20.28
CA GLN A 51 6.50 -15.11 -21.13
C GLN A 51 7.97 -14.66 -21.09
N VAL A 52 8.35 -14.02 -22.19
CA VAL A 52 9.65 -13.42 -22.51
C VAL A 52 9.43 -12.03 -23.13
N GLY A 53 10.51 -11.34 -23.46
CA GLY A 53 10.49 -10.02 -24.10
C GLY A 53 11.66 -9.11 -23.75
N LEU A 54 12.67 -9.58 -23.01
CA LEU A 54 13.91 -8.86 -22.74
C LEU A 54 14.68 -8.63 -24.04
N GLN A 55 14.97 -9.69 -24.81
CA GLN A 55 15.69 -9.54 -26.08
C GLN A 55 14.95 -8.60 -27.04
N ALA A 56 13.66 -8.88 -27.29
CA ALA A 56 12.84 -8.07 -28.18
C ALA A 56 12.71 -6.61 -27.71
N GLY A 57 12.66 -6.38 -26.39
CA GLY A 57 12.59 -5.05 -25.80
C GLY A 57 13.86 -4.24 -26.05
N LEU A 58 15.02 -4.86 -25.86
CA LEU A 58 16.33 -4.25 -26.12
C LEU A 58 16.54 -3.99 -27.63
N GLU A 59 16.23 -4.94 -28.50
CA GLU A 59 16.29 -4.76 -29.96
C GLU A 59 15.39 -3.60 -30.41
N ALA A 60 14.16 -3.52 -29.90
CA ALA A 60 13.23 -2.43 -30.20
C ALA A 60 13.70 -1.06 -29.66
N ALA A 61 14.58 -1.05 -28.65
CA ALA A 61 15.25 0.15 -28.15
C ALA A 61 16.54 0.49 -28.93
N GLY A 62 16.98 -0.38 -29.84
CA GLY A 62 18.13 -0.15 -30.74
C GLY A 62 19.45 -0.75 -30.27
N PHE A 63 19.42 -1.76 -29.39
CA PHE A 63 20.60 -2.56 -29.07
C PHE A 63 20.84 -3.64 -30.14
N GLU A 64 22.10 -3.98 -30.39
CA GLU A 64 22.49 -5.26 -30.98
C GLU A 64 22.59 -6.29 -29.87
N VAL A 65 21.76 -7.34 -29.91
CA VAL A 65 21.60 -8.28 -28.79
C VAL A 65 22.15 -9.66 -29.14
N ALA A 66 22.88 -10.26 -28.20
CA ALA A 66 23.32 -11.65 -28.24
C ALA A 66 22.93 -12.40 -26.96
N THR A 67 22.73 -13.71 -27.05
CA THR A 67 22.42 -14.55 -25.88
C THR A 67 23.71 -15.10 -25.26
N ILE A 68 23.76 -15.17 -23.94
CA ILE A 68 24.87 -15.80 -23.20
C ILE A 68 24.74 -17.32 -23.30
N ASP A 69 25.84 -17.98 -23.69
CA ASP A 69 25.95 -19.44 -23.62
C ASP A 69 26.32 -19.87 -22.19
N LEU A 70 25.33 -20.37 -21.43
CA LEU A 70 25.49 -20.80 -20.05
C LEU A 70 26.44 -22.01 -19.88
N GLN A 71 26.87 -22.67 -20.97
CA GLN A 71 27.86 -23.74 -20.93
C GLN A 71 29.30 -23.23 -20.97
N GLN A 72 29.50 -21.91 -21.18
CA GLN A 72 30.81 -21.29 -21.27
C GLN A 72 31.01 -20.30 -20.12
N ASP A 73 32.19 -20.30 -19.52
CA ASP A 73 32.62 -19.30 -18.53
C ASP A 73 33.23 -18.06 -19.23
N THR A 74 32.65 -17.67 -20.36
CA THR A 74 33.08 -16.50 -21.13
C THR A 74 31.89 -15.59 -21.39
N LEU A 75 32.15 -14.29 -21.35
CA LEU A 75 31.15 -13.26 -21.54
C LEU A 75 31.65 -12.31 -22.64
N PRO A 76 30.92 -12.17 -23.77
CA PRO A 76 31.26 -11.19 -24.80
C PRO A 76 31.38 -9.79 -24.20
N VAL A 77 32.22 -8.96 -24.81
CA VAL A 77 32.27 -7.54 -24.45
C VAL A 77 30.97 -6.90 -24.94
N ALA A 78 30.22 -6.30 -24.02
CA ALA A 78 28.98 -5.62 -24.32
C ALA A 78 28.80 -4.40 -23.40
N ASP A 79 28.03 -3.43 -23.85
CA ASP A 79 27.70 -2.22 -23.09
C ASP A 79 26.66 -2.52 -21.99
N LEU A 80 25.82 -3.53 -22.23
CA LEU A 80 24.78 -4.01 -21.31
C LEU A 80 24.86 -5.53 -21.13
N ILE A 81 24.79 -5.99 -19.88
CA ILE A 81 24.53 -7.38 -19.50
C ILE A 81 23.15 -7.40 -18.85
N ALA A 82 22.19 -8.17 -19.36
CA ALA A 82 20.83 -8.17 -18.82
C ALA A 82 20.33 -9.58 -18.48
N VAL A 83 19.80 -9.75 -17.28
CA VAL A 83 19.16 -10.98 -16.80
C VAL A 83 17.65 -10.75 -16.75
N GLY A 84 16.91 -11.58 -17.48
CA GLY A 84 15.45 -11.53 -17.58
C GLY A 84 14.75 -11.91 -16.29
N SER A 85 13.50 -11.50 -16.16
CA SER A 85 12.71 -11.74 -14.96
C SER A 85 12.47 -13.22 -14.74
N PHE A 86 12.67 -13.69 -13.50
CA PHE A 86 12.58 -15.09 -13.06
C PHE A 86 13.54 -16.05 -13.77
N ALA A 87 14.61 -15.55 -14.40
CA ALA A 87 15.63 -16.41 -14.98
C ALA A 87 16.31 -17.31 -13.93
N SER A 88 16.36 -16.88 -12.67
CA SER A 88 16.90 -17.64 -11.53
C SER A 88 16.11 -18.91 -11.19
N GLU A 89 14.87 -19.08 -11.67
CA GLU A 89 14.15 -20.35 -11.56
C GLU A 89 14.94 -21.51 -12.18
N GLU A 90 15.67 -21.23 -13.26
CA GLU A 90 16.59 -22.18 -13.86
C GLU A 90 17.87 -22.34 -13.04
N ALA A 91 18.09 -23.55 -12.52
CA ALA A 91 19.29 -23.87 -11.76
C ALA A 91 20.60 -23.61 -12.54
N ALA A 92 20.57 -23.75 -13.86
CA ALA A 92 21.72 -23.46 -14.73
C ALA A 92 22.06 -21.96 -14.73
N VAL A 93 21.08 -21.07 -14.71
CA VAL A 93 21.27 -19.62 -14.65
C VAL A 93 21.90 -19.23 -13.32
N ARG A 94 21.31 -19.68 -12.19
CA ARG A 94 21.84 -19.40 -10.84
C ARG A 94 23.31 -19.82 -10.70
N LYS A 95 23.61 -21.05 -11.10
CA LYS A 95 24.97 -21.58 -11.04
C LYS A 95 25.92 -20.79 -11.93
N TRP A 96 25.48 -20.36 -13.12
CA TRP A 96 26.30 -19.57 -14.02
C TRP A 96 26.60 -18.19 -13.44
N LEU A 97 25.59 -17.49 -12.90
CA LEU A 97 25.74 -16.18 -12.25
C LEU A 97 26.71 -16.25 -11.07
N GLU A 98 26.55 -17.25 -10.19
CA GLU A 98 27.45 -17.49 -9.07
C GLU A 98 28.90 -17.75 -9.50
N ASN A 99 29.11 -18.66 -10.45
CA ASN A 99 30.44 -19.03 -10.91
C ASN A 99 31.14 -17.88 -11.66
N ASN A 100 30.37 -17.01 -12.31
CA ASN A 100 30.88 -15.90 -13.13
C ASN A 100 30.85 -14.55 -12.41
N ARG A 101 30.56 -14.50 -11.10
CA ARG A 101 30.60 -13.27 -10.27
C ARG A 101 31.80 -12.38 -10.56
N LYS A 102 33.01 -12.96 -10.59
CA LYS A 102 34.25 -12.19 -10.82
C LYS A 102 34.28 -11.59 -12.22
N LEU A 103 33.90 -12.37 -13.24
CA LEU A 103 33.86 -11.93 -14.63
C LEU A 103 32.83 -10.80 -14.82
N LEU A 104 31.63 -10.95 -14.22
CA LEU A 104 30.59 -9.93 -14.23
C LEU A 104 31.09 -8.62 -13.57
N GLY A 105 31.70 -8.72 -12.38
CA GLY A 105 32.31 -7.58 -11.70
C GLY A 105 33.38 -6.89 -12.54
N GLU A 106 34.28 -7.64 -13.18
CA GLU A 106 35.31 -7.10 -14.08
C GLU A 106 34.71 -6.37 -15.30
N ARG A 107 33.62 -6.89 -15.89
CA ARG A 107 32.92 -6.20 -17.00
C ARG A 107 32.27 -4.90 -16.56
N VAL A 108 31.56 -4.92 -15.43
CA VAL A 108 30.94 -3.70 -14.89
C VAL A 108 32.02 -2.68 -14.52
N ALA A 109 33.10 -3.11 -13.86
CA ALA A 109 34.22 -2.22 -13.52
C ALA A 109 34.82 -1.53 -14.75
N ALA A 110 34.81 -2.19 -15.90
CA ALA A 110 35.28 -1.68 -17.19
C ALA A 110 34.27 -0.77 -17.93
N GLY A 111 33.11 -0.47 -17.36
CA GLY A 111 32.13 0.46 -17.91
C GLY A 111 30.81 -0.15 -18.38
N ALA A 112 30.61 -1.47 -18.27
CA ALA A 112 29.33 -2.10 -18.63
C ALA A 112 28.23 -1.76 -17.61
N VAL A 113 26.98 -1.77 -18.07
CA VAL A 113 25.80 -1.79 -17.19
C VAL A 113 25.35 -3.24 -17.01
N LEU A 114 25.12 -3.67 -15.78
CA LEU A 114 24.47 -4.95 -15.48
C LEU A 114 23.05 -4.66 -14.98
N LEU A 115 22.05 -5.19 -15.67
CA LEU A 115 20.64 -5.14 -15.28
C LEU A 115 20.18 -6.54 -14.87
N GLU A 116 19.53 -6.63 -13.73
CA GLU A 116 18.73 -7.81 -13.38
C GLU A 116 17.30 -7.40 -13.06
N LEU A 117 16.35 -7.97 -13.82
CA LEU A 117 14.93 -7.79 -13.60
C LEU A 117 14.44 -8.66 -12.42
N THR A 118 13.13 -8.67 -12.15
CA THR A 118 12.58 -9.33 -10.95
C THR A 118 12.96 -10.81 -10.86
N GLN A 119 13.31 -11.30 -9.67
CA GLN A 119 13.63 -12.70 -9.41
C GLN A 119 12.85 -13.16 -8.17
N ALA A 120 12.45 -14.43 -8.15
CA ALA A 120 11.76 -15.04 -7.01
C ALA A 120 12.68 -15.17 -5.79
N ASP A 121 12.18 -14.81 -4.60
CA ASP A 121 12.96 -14.97 -3.36
C ASP A 121 13.27 -16.45 -3.02
N GLN A 122 12.44 -17.39 -3.50
CA GLN A 122 12.63 -18.82 -3.25
C GLN A 122 13.85 -19.38 -4.00
N THR A 123 14.25 -18.74 -5.10
CA THR A 123 15.40 -19.17 -5.91
C THR A 123 16.58 -18.21 -5.83
N GLU A 124 16.36 -16.94 -5.48
CA GLU A 124 17.39 -15.91 -5.31
C GLU A 124 17.12 -14.99 -4.11
N SER A 125 16.96 -15.53 -2.91
CA SER A 125 16.86 -14.72 -1.68
C SER A 125 18.08 -13.81 -1.47
N SER A 126 19.27 -14.20 -1.95
CA SER A 126 20.49 -13.38 -1.96
C SER A 126 21.09 -13.30 -3.35
N ILE A 127 21.50 -12.10 -3.78
CA ILE A 127 22.03 -11.86 -5.13
C ILE A 127 23.53 -12.17 -5.17
N ALA A 128 23.85 -13.42 -5.52
CA ALA A 128 25.17 -13.99 -5.26
C ALA A 128 26.30 -13.46 -6.17
N PHE A 129 25.97 -12.85 -7.32
CA PHE A 129 26.95 -12.31 -8.27
C PHE A 129 27.41 -10.87 -7.97
N LEU A 130 26.85 -10.22 -6.94
CA LEU A 130 27.25 -8.86 -6.57
C LEU A 130 28.70 -8.82 -6.08
N PRO A 131 29.48 -7.76 -6.38
CA PRO A 131 30.78 -7.51 -5.74
C PRO A 131 30.69 -7.45 -4.21
N ASP A 132 31.77 -7.77 -3.50
CA ASP A 132 31.79 -7.85 -2.02
C ASP A 132 31.38 -6.55 -1.29
N SER A 133 31.51 -5.40 -1.96
CA SER A 133 31.10 -4.10 -1.42
C SER A 133 29.59 -3.83 -1.50
N LEU A 134 28.84 -4.70 -2.16
CA LEU A 134 27.43 -4.53 -2.49
C LEU A 134 26.62 -5.73 -1.99
N SER A 135 25.41 -5.47 -1.51
CA SER A 135 24.44 -6.51 -1.17
C SER A 135 23.02 -6.01 -1.40
N ALA A 136 22.12 -6.94 -1.69
CA ALA A 136 20.68 -6.80 -1.61
C ALA A 136 20.06 -8.21 -1.53
N SER A 137 18.85 -8.31 -1.01
CA SER A 137 18.07 -9.55 -0.91
C SER A 137 16.72 -9.39 -1.60
N ARG A 138 16.17 -10.47 -2.17
CA ARG A 138 14.78 -10.50 -2.65
C ARG A 138 13.82 -10.83 -1.51
N THR A 139 12.55 -10.50 -1.67
CA THR A 139 11.46 -10.85 -0.76
C THR A 139 10.18 -11.12 -1.52
N ASP A 140 9.32 -11.98 -0.99
CA ASP A 140 7.96 -12.26 -1.48
C ASP A 140 7.00 -11.04 -1.50
N ARG A 141 7.47 -9.84 -1.13
CA ARG A 141 6.64 -8.62 -1.13
C ARG A 141 6.42 -8.12 -2.55
N ASP A 142 5.22 -8.39 -3.05
CA ASP A 142 4.60 -7.71 -4.19
C ASP A 142 3.92 -6.40 -3.74
N GLY A 143 3.78 -5.43 -4.63
CA GLY A 143 2.88 -4.30 -4.33
C GLY A 143 2.88 -3.09 -5.25
N ASN A 144 1.92 -2.22 -4.96
CA ASN A 144 1.59 -0.96 -5.63
C ASN A 144 0.89 -0.07 -4.58
N PRO A 145 1.07 1.27 -4.54
CA PRO A 145 1.80 2.12 -5.48
C PRO A 145 3.34 2.00 -5.40
N VAL A 146 4.00 2.07 -6.55
CA VAL A 146 5.45 2.30 -6.63
C VAL A 146 5.73 3.80 -6.66
N ILE A 147 6.36 4.31 -5.61
CA ILE A 147 6.69 5.73 -5.44
C ILE A 147 8.10 6.01 -5.95
N VAL A 148 8.25 7.09 -6.71
CA VAL A 148 9.55 7.54 -7.22
C VAL A 148 10.28 8.36 -6.17
N HIS A 149 11.47 7.89 -5.76
CA HIS A 149 12.34 8.58 -4.81
C HIS A 149 13.40 9.47 -5.48
N ALA A 150 13.76 9.15 -6.72
CA ALA A 150 14.75 9.90 -7.50
C ALA A 150 14.14 10.45 -8.81
N PRO A 151 13.23 11.45 -8.75
CA PRO A 151 12.41 11.84 -9.88
C PRO A 151 13.18 12.37 -11.09
N GLN A 152 14.40 12.87 -10.88
CA GLN A 152 15.29 13.38 -11.92
C GLN A 152 16.26 12.32 -12.47
N HIS A 153 16.22 11.09 -11.96
CA HIS A 153 17.13 10.04 -12.42
C HIS A 153 16.83 9.66 -13.88
N PRO A 154 17.84 9.52 -14.76
CA PRO A 154 17.63 9.21 -16.18
C PRO A 154 16.81 7.93 -16.43
N LEU A 155 17.04 6.86 -15.66
CA LEU A 155 16.29 5.59 -15.77
C LEU A 155 14.77 5.77 -15.57
N LEU A 156 14.35 6.81 -14.86
CA LEU A 156 12.96 7.05 -14.50
C LEU A 156 12.27 8.08 -15.40
N GLN A 157 12.99 8.75 -16.31
CA GLN A 157 12.46 9.86 -17.10
C GLN A 157 11.42 9.42 -18.14
N ARG A 158 11.54 8.21 -18.66
CA ARG A 158 10.63 7.68 -19.68
C ARG A 158 9.52 6.82 -19.11
N LEU A 159 9.60 6.43 -17.84
CA LEU A 159 8.55 5.61 -17.25
C LEU A 159 7.27 6.41 -17.09
N PRO A 160 6.10 5.81 -17.39
CA PRO A 160 4.82 6.48 -17.23
C PRO A 160 4.58 6.80 -15.76
N ARG A 161 4.15 8.03 -15.46
CA ARG A 161 3.90 8.52 -14.10
C ARG A 161 2.53 9.14 -13.97
N ASP A 162 1.99 9.05 -12.76
CA ASP A 162 0.81 9.80 -12.35
C ASP A 162 1.23 11.24 -12.02
N SER A 163 0.48 12.21 -12.54
CA SER A 163 0.70 13.64 -12.29
C SER A 163 0.23 14.11 -10.91
N SER A 164 -0.18 13.19 -10.03
CA SER A 164 -0.57 13.49 -8.65
C SER A 164 0.62 13.96 -7.80
N ALA A 165 0.35 14.47 -6.61
CA ALA A 165 1.36 15.05 -5.71
C ALA A 165 2.41 14.04 -5.20
N GLU A 166 2.23 12.75 -5.47
CA GLU A 166 3.07 11.67 -4.92
C GLU A 166 4.01 11.02 -5.94
N ASP A 167 4.04 11.50 -7.18
CA ASP A 167 4.96 11.05 -8.26
C ASP A 167 5.05 9.51 -8.38
N ARG A 168 3.87 8.88 -8.51
CA ARG A 168 3.70 7.42 -8.58
C ARG A 168 4.00 6.90 -9.99
N LEU A 169 4.63 5.73 -10.12
CA LEU A 169 4.71 5.05 -11.42
C LEU A 169 3.34 4.49 -11.83
N LEU A 170 2.95 4.71 -13.07
CA LEU A 170 1.76 4.10 -13.66
C LEU A 170 2.11 2.76 -14.26
N LEU A 171 1.99 1.70 -13.47
CA LEU A 171 2.28 0.32 -13.89
C LEU A 171 1.00 -0.33 -14.43
N PRO A 172 0.85 -0.50 -15.77
CA PRO A 172 -0.35 -1.08 -16.34
C PRO A 172 -0.54 -2.52 -15.86
N ASN A 173 -1.78 -2.91 -15.58
CA ASN A 173 -2.08 -4.27 -15.15
C ASN A 173 -1.70 -5.29 -16.25
N HIS A 174 -0.82 -6.23 -15.90
CA HIS A 174 -0.48 -7.41 -16.70
C HIS A 174 -0.07 -8.52 -15.74
N HIS A 175 -0.86 -9.60 -15.68
CA HIS A 175 -0.94 -10.56 -14.56
C HIS A 175 -1.35 -9.93 -13.22
N ARG A 176 -0.62 -8.92 -12.73
CA ARG A 176 -0.92 -8.10 -11.54
C ARG A 176 -0.38 -6.68 -11.78
N ALA A 177 -0.98 -5.67 -11.16
CA ALA A 177 -0.40 -4.31 -11.18
C ALA A 177 0.69 -4.19 -10.11
N GLY A 178 1.73 -3.39 -10.37
CA GLY A 178 2.77 -3.10 -9.38
C GLY A 178 4.13 -3.72 -9.68
N SER A 179 4.89 -3.93 -8.62
CA SER A 179 6.20 -4.60 -8.56
C SER A 179 6.04 -6.02 -8.02
N TRP A 180 6.88 -6.95 -8.47
CA TRP A 180 6.90 -8.33 -7.94
C TRP A 180 8.24 -8.67 -7.31
N GLU A 181 8.22 -9.34 -6.16
CA GLU A 181 9.43 -9.79 -5.47
C GLU A 181 10.41 -8.63 -5.15
N THR A 182 9.96 -7.66 -4.35
CA THR A 182 10.76 -6.47 -4.04
C THR A 182 12.08 -6.79 -3.34
N LEU A 183 12.98 -5.80 -3.39
CA LEU A 183 14.31 -5.91 -2.80
C LEU A 183 14.29 -5.44 -1.34
N ARG A 184 15.29 -5.87 -0.57
CA ARG A 184 15.55 -5.51 0.83
C ARG A 184 17.06 -5.45 1.11
N ASN A 185 17.39 -4.94 2.30
CA ASN A 185 18.72 -5.03 2.92
C ASN A 185 19.86 -4.57 2.00
N GLN A 186 19.60 -3.53 1.21
CA GLN A 186 20.54 -3.02 0.25
C GLN A 186 21.71 -2.32 0.95
N GLN A 187 22.93 -2.59 0.48
CA GLN A 187 24.16 -1.92 0.86
C GLN A 187 24.89 -1.45 -0.40
N GLY A 188 25.25 -0.16 -0.43
CA GLY A 188 25.97 0.44 -1.55
C GLY A 188 25.11 0.77 -2.78
N PHE A 189 23.79 0.59 -2.70
CA PHE A 189 22.83 0.98 -3.72
C PHE A 189 22.07 2.25 -3.36
N ALA A 190 21.82 3.11 -4.35
CA ALA A 190 20.81 4.15 -4.32
C ALA A 190 19.42 3.54 -4.56
N VAL A 191 18.42 3.95 -3.76
CA VAL A 191 17.01 3.60 -3.96
C VAL A 191 16.36 4.63 -4.86
N LEU A 192 15.99 4.23 -6.08
CA LEU A 192 15.39 5.11 -7.08
C LEU A 192 13.86 5.11 -7.01
N ALA A 193 13.27 3.97 -6.65
CA ALA A 193 11.83 3.80 -6.43
C ALA A 193 11.59 2.68 -5.40
N ALA A 194 10.46 2.72 -4.69
CA ALA A 194 10.07 1.74 -3.67
C ALA A 194 8.53 1.55 -3.61
N ILE A 195 8.06 0.50 -2.95
CA ILE A 195 6.63 0.40 -2.58
C ILE A 195 6.36 1.39 -1.44
N GLY A 196 5.36 2.25 -1.64
CA GLY A 196 5.01 3.27 -0.67
C GLY A 196 6.10 4.33 -0.47
N LYS A 197 5.96 5.16 0.57
CA LYS A 197 6.85 6.32 0.82
C LYS A 197 8.14 5.97 1.54
N SER A 198 8.26 4.75 2.05
CA SER A 198 9.46 4.31 2.75
C SER A 198 10.44 3.66 1.76
N THR A 199 11.73 3.70 2.07
CA THR A 199 12.75 2.96 1.31
C THR A 199 12.92 1.53 1.82
N ARG A 200 11.89 1.01 2.53
CA ARG A 200 11.89 -0.32 3.12
C ARG A 200 11.87 -1.38 2.04
N ASP A 201 10.98 -1.24 1.06
CA ASP A 201 10.77 -2.19 -0.04
C ASP A 201 11.18 -1.59 -1.40
N PRO A 202 12.49 -1.44 -1.67
CA PRO A 202 12.97 -0.95 -2.95
C PRO A 202 12.46 -1.74 -4.15
N VAL A 203 12.11 -0.99 -5.19
CA VAL A 203 11.66 -1.51 -6.48
C VAL A 203 12.73 -1.35 -7.56
N LEU A 204 13.48 -0.25 -7.51
CA LEU A 204 14.57 0.02 -8.45
C LEU A 204 15.79 0.52 -7.68
N LEU A 205 16.88 -0.23 -7.78
CA LEU A 205 18.17 0.06 -7.15
C LEU A 205 19.24 0.33 -8.21
N GLU A 206 20.19 1.19 -7.88
CA GLU A 206 21.41 1.38 -8.66
C GLU A 206 22.66 1.44 -7.77
N ALA A 207 23.73 0.76 -8.17
CA ALA A 207 25.06 0.90 -7.59
C ALA A 207 26.12 1.21 -8.67
N SER A 208 27.18 1.93 -8.28
CA SER A 208 28.39 2.06 -9.09
C SER A 208 29.39 0.96 -8.75
N HIS A 209 30.07 0.40 -9.76
CA HIS A 209 31.23 -0.46 -9.57
C HIS A 209 32.24 -0.18 -10.68
N GLY A 210 33.40 0.38 -10.31
CA GLY A 210 34.33 0.98 -11.28
C GLY A 210 33.64 2.06 -12.12
N GLU A 211 33.80 2.01 -13.43
CA GLU A 211 33.19 2.97 -14.36
C GLU A 211 31.73 2.63 -14.72
N GLY A 212 31.28 1.39 -14.46
CA GLY A 212 29.96 0.91 -14.85
C GLY A 212 28.88 1.07 -13.79
N ARG A 213 27.75 0.38 -14.00
CA ARG A 213 26.57 0.39 -13.12
C ARG A 213 25.99 -1.00 -12.92
N ILE A 214 25.43 -1.24 -11.75
CA ILE A 214 24.59 -2.41 -11.45
C ILE A 214 23.19 -1.88 -11.14
N VAL A 215 22.19 -2.35 -11.87
CA VAL A 215 20.78 -1.98 -11.73
C VAL A 215 20.00 -3.23 -11.37
N LEU A 216 19.31 -3.21 -10.24
CA LEU A 216 18.45 -4.29 -9.79
C LEU A 216 17.02 -3.77 -9.73
N THR A 217 16.07 -4.55 -10.22
CA THR A 217 14.67 -4.14 -10.19
C THR A 217 13.75 -5.31 -9.93
N SER A 218 12.59 -5.00 -9.35
CA SER A 218 11.44 -5.88 -9.19
C SER A 218 10.33 -5.58 -10.21
N LEU A 219 10.63 -4.74 -11.21
CA LEU A 219 9.77 -4.48 -12.37
C LEU A 219 9.97 -5.57 -13.44
N PHE A 220 8.87 -6.03 -14.02
CA PHE A 220 8.82 -7.18 -14.96
C PHE A 220 8.48 -6.77 -16.40
N PHE A 221 9.02 -5.63 -16.86
CA PHE A 221 8.70 -5.07 -18.17
C PHE A 221 9.10 -5.94 -19.38
N ASP A 222 9.83 -7.02 -19.15
CA ASP A 222 10.15 -8.05 -20.14
C ASP A 222 9.03 -9.10 -20.33
N LYS A 223 7.95 -9.11 -19.55
CA LYS A 223 6.84 -10.09 -19.72
C LYS A 223 5.80 -9.60 -20.72
N TRP A 224 6.08 -9.63 -22.02
CA TRP A 224 5.13 -9.13 -23.02
C TRP A 224 4.98 -9.95 -24.29
N GLN A 225 5.82 -10.96 -24.48
CA GLN A 225 5.77 -11.90 -25.59
C GLN A 225 5.76 -13.36 -25.12
N SER A 226 5.17 -14.22 -25.94
CA SER A 226 5.42 -15.67 -25.88
C SER A 226 6.80 -16.00 -26.47
N PRO A 227 7.37 -17.19 -26.17
CA PRO A 227 8.67 -17.60 -26.70
C PRO A 227 8.77 -17.68 -28.24
N ASP A 228 7.62 -17.74 -28.93
CA ASP A 228 7.54 -17.70 -30.39
C ASP A 228 7.55 -16.26 -30.98
N GLY A 229 7.65 -15.23 -30.13
CA GLY A 229 7.65 -13.81 -30.50
C GLY A 229 6.26 -13.17 -30.57
N THR A 230 5.19 -13.92 -30.28
CA THR A 230 3.82 -13.37 -30.28
C THR A 230 3.64 -12.41 -29.10
N THR A 231 3.20 -11.18 -29.35
CA THR A 231 2.85 -10.24 -28.26
C THR A 231 1.56 -10.70 -27.57
N VAL A 232 1.63 -10.91 -26.26
CA VAL A 232 0.50 -11.40 -25.42
C VAL A 232 0.09 -10.41 -24.34
N ALA A 233 0.92 -9.42 -24.02
CA ALA A 233 0.56 -8.38 -23.06
C ALA A 233 -0.41 -7.34 -23.63
N PRO A 234 -1.22 -6.69 -22.77
CA PRO A 234 -2.05 -5.55 -23.16
C PRO A 234 -1.21 -4.41 -23.75
N ALA A 235 -1.78 -3.69 -24.73
CA ALA A 235 -1.09 -2.60 -25.44
C ALA A 235 -0.46 -1.55 -24.50
N ARG A 236 -1.16 -1.17 -23.42
CA ARG A 236 -0.63 -0.22 -22.43
C ARG A 236 0.63 -0.74 -21.73
N PHE A 237 0.67 -2.03 -21.41
CA PHE A 237 1.86 -2.65 -20.81
C PHE A 237 3.01 -2.68 -21.81
N VAL A 238 2.74 -3.06 -23.06
CA VAL A 238 3.73 -3.01 -24.15
C VAL A 238 4.33 -1.62 -24.33
N ASP A 239 3.52 -0.57 -24.26
CA ASP A 239 3.99 0.82 -24.38
C ASP A 239 4.87 1.23 -23.17
N ALA A 240 4.51 0.80 -21.96
CA ALA A 240 5.31 0.99 -20.77
C ALA A 240 6.66 0.25 -20.86
N SER A 241 6.65 -1.02 -21.30
CA SER A 241 7.85 -1.82 -21.54
C SER A 241 8.79 -1.16 -22.55
N LYS A 242 8.27 -0.70 -23.69
CA LYS A 242 9.07 0.04 -24.69
C LYS A 242 9.68 1.32 -24.10
N SER A 243 8.94 2.00 -23.22
CA SER A 243 9.43 3.21 -22.57
C SER A 243 10.54 2.92 -21.57
N PHE A 244 10.42 1.83 -20.80
CA PHE A 244 11.49 1.31 -19.93
C PHE A 244 12.77 1.00 -20.73
N PHE A 245 12.69 0.17 -21.78
CA PHE A 245 13.88 -0.22 -22.55
C PHE A 245 14.53 0.95 -23.30
N ARG A 246 13.75 1.92 -23.78
CA ARG A 246 14.32 3.18 -24.32
C ARG A 246 15.03 4.01 -23.26
N GLY A 247 14.48 4.05 -22.03
CA GLY A 247 15.10 4.76 -20.91
C GLY A 247 16.40 4.10 -20.48
N LEU A 248 16.43 2.77 -20.47
CA LEU A 248 17.62 1.98 -20.26
C LEU A 248 18.67 2.25 -21.35
N GLN A 249 18.27 2.31 -22.63
CA GLN A 249 19.18 2.61 -23.74
C GLN A 249 19.84 3.98 -23.60
N ASP A 250 19.04 5.02 -23.33
CA ASP A 250 19.56 6.37 -23.05
C ASP A 250 20.55 6.34 -21.88
N TYR A 251 20.24 5.56 -20.84
CA TYR A 251 21.08 5.49 -19.65
C TYR A 251 22.40 4.76 -19.88
N VAL A 252 22.38 3.60 -20.53
CA VAL A 252 23.59 2.87 -20.92
C VAL A 252 24.50 3.76 -21.76
N ARG A 253 23.93 4.54 -22.69
CA ARG A 253 24.69 5.54 -23.46
C ARG A 253 25.37 6.55 -22.56
N MET A 254 24.66 7.09 -21.56
CA MET A 254 25.24 8.04 -20.62
C MET A 254 26.38 7.42 -19.80
N VAL A 255 26.29 6.13 -19.43
CA VAL A 255 27.38 5.43 -18.75
C VAL A 255 28.60 5.30 -19.67
N GLN A 256 28.42 4.85 -20.92
CA GLN A 256 29.51 4.75 -21.90
C GLN A 256 30.18 6.11 -22.19
N ASP A 257 29.39 7.19 -22.23
CA ASP A 257 29.89 8.54 -22.43
C ASP A 257 30.49 9.17 -21.15
N GLN A 258 30.50 8.46 -20.02
CA GLN A 258 30.89 8.99 -18.69
C GLN A 258 30.10 10.25 -18.27
N ARG A 259 28.83 10.31 -18.67
CA ARG A 259 27.87 11.39 -18.35
C ARG A 259 26.76 10.95 -17.40
N ALA A 260 26.73 9.69 -17.00
CA ALA A 260 25.78 9.20 -16.00
C ALA A 260 25.98 9.95 -14.66
N PRO A 261 24.90 10.28 -13.92
CA PRO A 261 25.02 10.88 -12.60
C PRO A 261 25.89 10.02 -11.67
N ALA A 262 26.51 10.67 -10.68
CA ALA A 262 27.16 9.97 -9.59
C ALA A 262 26.10 9.19 -8.79
N VAL A 263 26.42 7.96 -8.39
CA VAL A 263 25.56 7.17 -7.52
C VAL A 263 25.83 7.59 -6.07
N ASP A 264 24.79 8.03 -5.37
CA ASP A 264 24.82 8.31 -3.94
C ASP A 264 24.04 7.21 -3.21
N PRO A 265 24.72 6.20 -2.62
CA PRO A 265 24.04 5.09 -1.97
C PRO A 265 23.09 5.54 -0.87
N SER A 266 21.87 5.04 -0.92
CA SER A 266 20.90 5.31 0.13
C SER A 266 21.28 4.54 1.40
N PRO A 267 21.03 5.11 2.59
CA PRO A 267 21.20 4.34 3.82
C PRO A 267 20.29 3.11 3.79
N SER A 268 20.77 1.98 4.33
CA SER A 268 19.93 0.81 4.53
C SER A 268 18.74 1.19 5.42
N TYR A 269 17.55 0.67 5.08
CA TYR A 269 16.34 0.93 5.86
C TYR A 269 16.57 0.52 7.32
N GLN A 270 16.39 1.48 8.22
CA GLN A 270 16.42 1.21 9.65
C GLN A 270 15.00 0.86 10.07
N VAL A 271 14.80 -0.35 10.56
CA VAL A 271 13.52 -0.74 11.16
C VAL A 271 13.29 0.19 12.35
N PRO A 272 12.22 0.99 12.35
CA PRO A 272 11.98 1.93 13.43
C PRO A 272 11.61 1.16 14.70
N GLU A 273 12.02 1.68 15.85
CA GLU A 273 11.53 1.18 17.13
C GLU A 273 10.00 1.37 17.23
N PRO A 274 9.31 0.52 18.00
CA PRO A 274 7.90 0.76 18.31
C PRO A 274 7.70 2.13 18.94
N LEU A 275 6.70 2.88 18.45
CA LEU A 275 6.28 4.12 19.07
C LEU A 275 5.87 3.81 20.51
N PRO A 276 6.39 4.56 21.51
CA PRO A 276 6.07 4.29 22.90
C PRO A 276 4.61 4.65 23.18
N PHE A 277 3.99 3.95 24.13
CA PHE A 277 2.74 4.43 24.71
C PHE A 277 2.99 5.77 25.38
N VAL A 278 2.15 6.76 25.07
CA VAL A 278 2.21 8.09 25.68
C VAL A 278 1.30 8.11 26.91
N GLU A 279 1.88 8.37 28.09
CA GLU A 279 1.12 8.44 29.34
C GLU A 279 0.04 9.55 29.25
N GLY A 280 -1.18 9.24 29.70
CA GLY A 280 -2.34 10.12 29.57
C GLY A 280 -3.13 9.96 28.27
N SER A 281 -2.66 9.16 27.31
CA SER A 281 -3.46 8.81 26.13
C SER A 281 -4.67 7.96 26.50
N ALA A 282 -5.73 8.06 25.71
CA ALA A 282 -6.86 7.13 25.70
C ALA A 282 -6.76 6.22 24.47
N THR A 283 -6.95 4.92 24.64
CA THR A 283 -6.76 3.94 23.57
C THR A 283 -8.11 3.39 23.08
N ILE A 284 -8.35 3.49 21.78
CA ILE A 284 -9.37 2.71 21.08
C ILE A 284 -8.68 1.49 20.48
N VAL A 285 -9.25 0.30 20.64
CA VAL A 285 -8.75 -0.91 19.98
C VAL A 285 -9.64 -1.25 18.79
N ALA A 286 -9.05 -1.50 17.62
CA ALA A 286 -9.75 -2.05 16.48
C ALA A 286 -9.32 -3.51 16.26
N LEU A 287 -10.30 -4.41 16.40
CA LEU A 287 -10.19 -5.82 16.08
C LEU A 287 -10.51 -6.01 14.58
N PRO A 288 -9.56 -6.52 13.79
CA PRO A 288 -9.74 -6.75 12.36
C PRO A 288 -10.51 -8.05 12.10
N ASP A 289 -10.56 -8.50 10.85
CA ASP A 289 -11.24 -9.72 10.39
C ASP A 289 -10.79 -10.99 11.13
N THR A 290 -11.57 -11.45 12.12
CA THR A 290 -11.25 -12.62 12.96
C THR A 290 -11.76 -13.94 12.40
N GLN A 291 -12.33 -13.95 11.19
CA GLN A 291 -13.06 -15.07 10.60
C GLN A 291 -12.29 -16.41 10.64
N ILE A 292 -10.99 -16.36 10.37
CA ILE A 292 -10.13 -17.55 10.37
C ILE A 292 -9.84 -18.01 11.81
N TYR A 293 -9.78 -17.11 12.79
CA TYR A 293 -9.68 -17.49 14.20
C TYR A 293 -10.94 -18.22 14.66
N SER A 294 -12.12 -17.67 14.36
CA SER A 294 -13.39 -18.30 14.71
C SER A 294 -13.57 -19.67 14.05
N GLN A 295 -12.97 -19.89 12.87
CA GLN A 295 -13.00 -21.18 12.18
C GLN A 295 -11.94 -22.18 12.67
N HIS A 296 -10.71 -21.74 12.89
CA HIS A 296 -9.55 -22.64 13.00
C HIS A 296 -8.62 -22.35 14.17
N TYR A 297 -8.53 -21.11 14.63
CA TYR A 297 -7.57 -20.68 15.65
C TYR A 297 -8.23 -19.84 16.75
N PRO A 298 -9.26 -20.37 17.46
CA PRO A 298 -10.03 -19.58 18.43
C PRO A 298 -9.18 -19.05 19.59
N GLN A 299 -8.02 -19.67 19.85
CA GLN A 299 -7.05 -19.19 20.83
C GLN A 299 -6.50 -17.79 20.51
N HIS A 300 -6.40 -17.41 19.22
CA HIS A 300 -5.87 -16.11 18.81
C HIS A 300 -6.87 -14.99 19.07
N PHE A 301 -8.14 -15.23 18.74
CA PHE A 301 -9.22 -14.30 19.05
C PHE A 301 -9.34 -14.11 20.57
N LEU A 302 -9.31 -15.21 21.32
CA LEU A 302 -9.33 -15.16 22.78
C LEU A 302 -8.09 -14.45 23.38
N ALA A 303 -6.91 -14.59 22.74
CA ALA A 303 -5.70 -13.88 23.17
C ALA A 303 -5.85 -12.36 22.99
N GLN A 304 -6.42 -11.91 21.87
CA GLN A 304 -6.72 -10.48 21.64
C GLN A 304 -7.65 -9.93 22.72
N THR A 305 -8.81 -10.56 22.93
CA THR A 305 -9.81 -10.04 23.86
C THR A 305 -9.35 -10.11 25.32
N ARG A 306 -8.62 -11.16 25.71
CA ARG A 306 -8.01 -11.25 27.05
C ARG A 306 -6.93 -10.21 27.27
N TRP A 307 -6.08 -9.97 26.28
CA TRP A 307 -5.07 -8.91 26.39
C TRP A 307 -5.76 -7.56 26.60
N ILE A 308 -6.77 -7.24 25.80
CA ILE A 308 -7.56 -6.02 25.96
C ILE A 308 -8.12 -5.93 27.38
N ARG A 309 -8.76 -7.01 27.86
CA ARG A 309 -9.36 -7.06 29.20
C ARG A 309 -8.34 -6.85 30.32
N GLN A 310 -7.15 -7.42 30.20
CA GLN A 310 -6.06 -7.30 31.16
C GLN A 310 -5.44 -5.89 31.14
N HIS A 311 -5.48 -5.22 29.98
CA HIS A 311 -4.81 -3.95 29.74
C HIS A 311 -5.72 -2.71 29.76
N LEU A 312 -6.97 -2.84 30.19
CA LEU A 312 -7.91 -1.72 30.20
C LEU A 312 -7.40 -0.50 30.96
N LYS A 313 -6.70 -0.71 32.08
CA LYS A 313 -6.25 0.38 32.96
C LYS A 313 -4.91 0.98 32.54
N ASP A 314 -3.90 0.16 32.29
CA ASP A 314 -2.54 0.60 31.99
C ASP A 314 -2.38 1.13 30.56
N ARG A 315 -3.26 0.71 29.63
CA ARG A 315 -3.37 1.29 28.29
C ARG A 315 -4.53 2.26 28.15
N ASN A 316 -5.30 2.50 29.21
CA ASN A 316 -6.49 3.36 29.20
C ASN A 316 -7.40 3.03 28.00
N ILE A 317 -7.79 1.77 27.86
CA ILE A 317 -8.62 1.33 26.73
C ILE A 317 -10.05 1.77 26.98
N VAL A 318 -10.56 2.67 26.13
CA VAL A 318 -11.86 3.32 26.30
C VAL A 318 -12.95 2.76 25.40
N ALA A 319 -12.60 2.06 24.32
CA ALA A 319 -13.55 1.41 23.43
C ALA A 319 -12.88 0.32 22.58
N VAL A 320 -13.64 -0.69 22.17
CA VAL A 320 -13.25 -1.71 21.21
C VAL A 320 -14.19 -1.68 20.02
N PHE A 321 -13.64 -1.58 18.83
CA PHE A 321 -14.35 -1.69 17.57
C PHE A 321 -14.02 -3.02 16.90
N HIS A 322 -15.01 -3.71 16.33
CA HIS A 322 -14.79 -4.91 15.51
C HIS A 322 -15.17 -4.61 14.06
N GLU A 323 -14.23 -4.81 13.13
CA GLU A 323 -14.32 -4.33 11.75
C GLU A 323 -15.13 -5.23 10.80
N GLY A 324 -15.67 -6.33 11.31
CA GLY A 324 -16.48 -7.31 10.58
C GLY A 324 -15.74 -8.62 10.34
N ASP A 325 -16.38 -9.50 9.57
CA ASP A 325 -15.98 -10.89 9.36
C ASP A 325 -15.52 -11.55 10.67
N ILE A 326 -16.42 -11.54 11.65
CA ILE A 326 -16.25 -12.18 12.95
C ILE A 326 -16.11 -13.69 12.74
N THR A 327 -16.88 -14.24 11.80
CA THR A 327 -16.92 -15.66 11.40
C THR A 327 -16.60 -15.80 9.92
N ASN A 328 -16.21 -17.01 9.48
CA ASN A 328 -15.86 -17.26 8.07
C ASN A 328 -17.01 -17.83 7.24
N ARG A 329 -18.03 -18.42 7.86
CA ARG A 329 -19.12 -19.10 7.16
C ARG A 329 -20.49 -18.89 7.80
N ASN A 330 -20.60 -17.96 8.76
CA ASN A 330 -21.84 -17.71 9.48
C ASN A 330 -22.45 -19.01 10.05
N THR A 331 -21.64 -19.87 10.67
CA THR A 331 -22.08 -21.17 11.22
C THR A 331 -22.09 -21.15 12.75
N PRO A 332 -22.99 -21.93 13.41
CA PRO A 332 -23.08 -21.99 14.86
C PRO A 332 -21.76 -22.22 15.59
N ASP A 333 -20.94 -23.16 15.14
CA ASP A 333 -19.64 -23.49 15.76
C ASP A 333 -18.66 -22.31 15.75
N GLN A 334 -18.67 -21.50 14.69
CA GLN A 334 -17.81 -20.33 14.59
C GLN A 334 -18.32 -19.19 15.47
N TRP A 335 -19.65 -19.02 15.54
CA TRP A 335 -20.26 -18.04 16.43
C TRP A 335 -20.12 -18.39 17.91
N GLU A 336 -20.11 -19.68 18.28
CA GLU A 336 -19.79 -20.13 19.64
C GLU A 336 -18.35 -19.75 20.02
N ASN A 337 -17.38 -19.96 19.12
CA ASN A 337 -15.99 -19.54 19.33
C ASN A 337 -15.87 -18.01 19.45
N ALA A 338 -16.53 -17.27 18.55
CA ALA A 338 -16.53 -15.80 18.58
C ALA A 338 -17.18 -15.24 19.85
N GLN A 339 -18.32 -15.80 20.26
CA GLN A 339 -19.00 -15.44 21.51
C GLN A 339 -18.07 -15.66 22.71
N GLN A 340 -17.40 -16.81 22.79
CA GLN A 340 -16.46 -17.08 23.89
C GLN A 340 -15.34 -16.04 23.97
N ALA A 341 -14.79 -15.60 22.83
CA ALA A 341 -13.77 -14.57 22.80
C ALA A 341 -14.33 -13.19 23.19
N MET A 342 -15.47 -12.80 22.63
CA MET A 342 -16.11 -11.48 22.85
C MET A 342 -16.68 -11.32 24.27
N ASP A 343 -17.10 -12.41 24.92
CA ASP A 343 -17.57 -12.42 26.32
C ASP A 343 -16.50 -11.94 27.31
N GLU A 344 -15.21 -11.95 26.96
CA GLU A 344 -14.14 -11.34 27.77
C GLU A 344 -14.22 -9.79 27.83
N LEU A 345 -14.96 -9.16 26.91
CA LEU A 345 -15.07 -7.70 26.78
C LEU A 345 -16.39 -7.13 27.33
N PHE A 346 -17.50 -7.85 27.18
CA PHE A 346 -18.82 -7.35 27.56
C PHE A 346 -18.89 -6.99 29.06
N GLY A 347 -19.52 -5.85 29.36
CA GLY A 347 -19.60 -5.31 30.72
C GLY A 347 -18.29 -4.73 31.27
N HIS A 348 -17.19 -4.77 30.49
CA HIS A 348 -15.88 -4.27 30.92
C HIS A 348 -15.38 -3.07 30.12
N VAL A 349 -15.76 -2.98 28.84
CA VAL A 349 -15.40 -1.89 27.93
C VAL A 349 -16.54 -1.69 26.92
N PRO A 350 -16.76 -0.47 26.39
CA PRO A 350 -17.65 -0.28 25.24
C PRO A 350 -17.20 -1.16 24.06
N VAL A 351 -18.13 -1.94 23.50
CA VAL A 351 -17.92 -2.76 22.30
C VAL A 351 -18.84 -2.24 21.20
N ILE A 352 -18.27 -1.96 20.03
CA ILE A 352 -18.96 -1.50 18.83
C ILE A 352 -18.56 -2.42 17.68
N ALA A 353 -19.43 -3.34 17.28
CA ALA A 353 -19.07 -4.40 16.33
C ALA A 353 -19.93 -4.34 15.06
N ALA A 354 -19.29 -4.28 13.90
CA ALA A 354 -19.96 -4.50 12.62
C ALA A 354 -19.86 -5.98 12.21
N PRO A 355 -20.84 -6.54 11.48
CA PRO A 355 -20.69 -7.78 10.73
C PRO A 355 -20.03 -7.53 9.37
N GLY A 356 -19.34 -8.54 8.84
CA GLY A 356 -18.85 -8.54 7.47
C GLY A 356 -19.66 -9.42 6.52
N ASN A 357 -19.18 -9.62 5.28
CA ASN A 357 -19.88 -10.47 4.32
C ASN A 357 -19.87 -11.95 4.72
N HIS A 358 -18.85 -12.41 5.44
CA HIS A 358 -18.79 -13.78 5.93
C HIS A 358 -19.67 -14.04 7.16
N ASP A 359 -20.16 -12.97 7.80
CA ASP A 359 -21.17 -13.03 8.87
C ASP A 359 -22.61 -12.99 8.34
N MET A 360 -22.78 -12.73 7.05
CA MET A 360 -24.07 -12.46 6.43
C MET A 360 -24.37 -13.38 5.24
N GLY A 361 -25.65 -13.66 5.06
CA GLY A 361 -26.17 -14.54 4.02
C GLY A 361 -25.95 -16.04 4.28
N PRO A 362 -26.56 -16.90 3.45
CA PRO A 362 -26.46 -18.35 3.60
C PRO A 362 -25.00 -18.83 3.50
N GLY A 363 -24.50 -19.39 4.61
CA GLY A 363 -23.13 -19.90 4.68
C GLY A 363 -22.05 -18.82 4.62
N GLY A 364 -22.37 -17.57 4.99
CA GLY A 364 -21.41 -16.45 5.00
C GLY A 364 -20.98 -16.03 3.60
N ASN A 365 -21.91 -16.02 2.65
CA ASN A 365 -21.62 -15.68 1.25
C ASN A 365 -21.86 -14.19 0.92
N GLY A 366 -22.29 -13.38 1.89
CA GLY A 366 -22.57 -11.96 1.71
C GLY A 366 -23.70 -11.67 0.73
N ALA A 367 -24.62 -12.61 0.49
CA ALA A 367 -25.69 -12.44 -0.50
C ALA A 367 -26.92 -11.70 0.03
N THR A 368 -27.11 -11.64 1.35
CA THR A 368 -28.23 -10.97 2.01
C THR A 368 -27.76 -10.35 3.33
N HIS A 369 -28.56 -9.48 3.95
CA HIS A 369 -28.28 -8.93 5.29
C HIS A 369 -28.74 -9.85 6.44
N GLU A 370 -29.03 -11.12 6.17
CA GLU A 370 -29.40 -12.09 7.21
C GLU A 370 -28.14 -12.59 7.93
N SER A 371 -28.12 -12.55 9.27
CA SER A 371 -26.97 -12.96 10.08
C SER A 371 -27.42 -13.77 11.30
N LEU A 372 -26.53 -14.62 11.81
CA LEU A 372 -26.66 -15.22 13.14
C LEU A 372 -26.05 -14.33 14.23
N MET A 373 -25.42 -13.19 13.89
CA MET A 373 -24.71 -12.33 14.85
C MET A 373 -25.55 -12.02 16.08
N SER A 374 -26.79 -11.56 15.89
CA SER A 374 -27.69 -11.21 17.00
C SER A 374 -28.15 -12.40 17.86
N ASP A 375 -28.00 -13.63 17.38
CA ASP A 375 -28.34 -14.83 18.15
C ASP A 375 -27.23 -15.18 19.18
N TYR A 376 -25.99 -14.72 18.94
CA TYR A 376 -24.81 -15.03 19.76
C TYR A 376 -24.23 -13.80 20.46
N LEU A 377 -24.18 -12.66 19.78
CA LEU A 377 -23.79 -11.36 20.31
C LEU A 377 -25.06 -10.51 20.44
N ASP A 378 -25.93 -10.91 21.36
CA ASP A 378 -27.25 -10.32 21.55
C ASP A 378 -27.21 -8.96 22.28
N GLU A 379 -28.29 -8.19 22.15
CA GLU A 379 -28.42 -6.88 22.78
C GLU A 379 -28.18 -6.91 24.32
N PRO A 380 -28.67 -7.89 25.09
CA PRO A 380 -28.35 -8.02 26.52
C PRO A 380 -26.85 -8.08 26.83
N ARG A 381 -26.02 -8.73 26.02
CA ARG A 381 -24.56 -8.75 26.21
C ARG A 381 -23.94 -7.38 26.04
N PHE A 382 -24.28 -6.68 24.95
CA PHE A 382 -23.82 -5.31 24.74
C PHE A 382 -24.27 -4.38 25.88
N ALA A 383 -25.52 -4.52 26.31
CA ALA A 383 -26.11 -3.73 27.40
C ALA A 383 -25.52 -4.03 28.80
N LEU A 384 -24.66 -5.04 28.96
CA LEU A 384 -23.90 -5.23 30.21
C LEU A 384 -22.99 -4.03 30.51
N HIS A 385 -22.58 -3.27 29.49
CA HIS A 385 -21.85 -2.02 29.67
C HIS A 385 -22.79 -0.82 29.43
N PRO A 386 -22.87 0.16 30.35
CA PRO A 386 -23.82 1.28 30.26
C PRO A 386 -23.55 2.25 29.10
N SER A 387 -22.39 2.14 28.43
CA SER A 387 -22.10 2.91 27.21
C SER A 387 -23.02 2.53 26.06
N PHE A 388 -23.49 1.27 26.01
CA PHE A 388 -24.36 0.80 24.95
C PHE A 388 -25.69 1.55 25.01
N GLN A 389 -26.09 2.16 23.91
CA GLN A 389 -27.31 2.98 23.85
C GLN A 389 -28.38 2.43 22.91
N GLY A 390 -28.08 1.38 22.14
CA GLY A 390 -29.08 0.64 21.38
C GLY A 390 -28.63 0.23 19.99
N THR A 391 -29.62 -0.23 19.23
CA THR A 391 -29.49 -0.72 17.85
C THR A 391 -30.45 0.01 16.93
N MET A 392 -30.23 -0.06 15.62
CA MET A 392 -31.21 0.45 14.64
C MET A 392 -32.55 -0.28 14.75
N ASP A 393 -32.50 -1.62 14.75
CA ASP A 393 -33.66 -2.47 14.93
C ASP A 393 -33.55 -3.17 16.30
N PRO A 394 -34.53 -3.03 17.21
CA PRO A 394 -34.46 -3.66 18.53
C PRO A 394 -34.21 -5.17 18.46
N GLY A 395 -33.25 -5.67 19.24
CA GLY A 395 -32.82 -7.08 19.23
C GLY A 395 -31.94 -7.48 18.03
N LYS A 396 -31.51 -6.54 17.19
CA LYS A 396 -30.60 -6.78 16.05
C LYS A 396 -29.32 -5.97 16.18
N THR A 397 -28.21 -6.64 16.52
CA THR A 397 -26.94 -5.99 16.87
C THR A 397 -26.04 -5.67 15.68
N GLU A 398 -26.45 -6.03 14.46
CA GLU A 398 -25.68 -5.76 13.23
C GLU A 398 -25.46 -4.26 12.97
N ASN A 399 -26.31 -3.41 13.54
CA ASN A 399 -26.14 -1.96 13.60
C ASN A 399 -26.35 -1.50 15.05
N ASN A 400 -25.27 -1.10 15.72
CA ASN A 400 -25.27 -0.75 17.14
C ASN A 400 -24.47 0.54 17.40
N TYR A 401 -24.72 1.18 18.54
CA TYR A 401 -23.92 2.32 18.95
C TYR A 401 -23.69 2.38 20.46
N SER A 402 -22.56 2.99 20.83
CA SER A 402 -22.19 3.25 22.22
C SER A 402 -21.68 4.67 22.39
N LEU A 403 -21.90 5.25 23.57
CA LEU A 403 -21.36 6.53 23.98
C LEU A 403 -20.26 6.33 25.03
N PHE A 404 -19.10 6.92 24.78
CA PHE A 404 -17.95 6.84 25.69
C PHE A 404 -17.25 8.19 25.76
N GLU A 405 -16.34 8.36 26.71
CA GLU A 405 -15.70 9.66 26.99
C GLU A 405 -14.23 9.46 27.28
N THR A 406 -13.43 10.47 26.92
CA THR A 406 -12.03 10.62 27.30
C THR A 406 -11.87 11.92 28.08
N ASP A 407 -10.69 12.17 28.63
CA ASP A 407 -10.40 13.42 29.35
C ASP A 407 -10.57 14.69 28.49
N HIS A 408 -10.56 14.55 27.16
CA HIS A 408 -10.58 15.68 26.22
C HIS A 408 -11.88 15.80 25.43
N ALA A 409 -12.60 14.70 25.21
CA ALA A 409 -13.77 14.70 24.33
C ALA A 409 -14.78 13.61 24.70
N LYS A 410 -16.04 13.89 24.38
CA LYS A 410 -17.10 12.88 24.35
C LYS A 410 -17.12 12.23 22.98
N TRP A 411 -17.44 10.95 22.95
CA TRP A 411 -17.44 10.14 21.74
C TRP A 411 -18.75 9.39 21.54
N ILE A 412 -19.04 9.12 20.27
CA ILE A 412 -20.04 8.17 19.80
C ILE A 412 -19.35 7.18 18.86
N GLY A 413 -19.51 5.88 19.13
CA GLY A 413 -19.09 4.81 18.23
C GLY A 413 -20.32 4.21 17.55
N ILE A 414 -20.30 4.10 16.23
CA ILE A 414 -21.43 3.56 15.43
C ILE A 414 -20.92 2.41 14.57
N ALA A 415 -21.52 1.24 14.71
CA ALA A 415 -21.35 0.11 13.80
C ALA A 415 -22.46 0.10 12.75
N LEU A 416 -22.07 -0.07 11.49
CA LEU A 416 -22.98 -0.29 10.38
C LEU A 416 -22.74 -1.67 9.77
N GLU A 417 -23.84 -2.31 9.39
CA GLU A 417 -23.85 -3.61 8.73
C GLU A 417 -23.02 -3.65 7.44
N TRP A 418 -22.60 -4.85 7.02
CA TRP A 418 -22.03 -5.08 5.69
C TRP A 418 -22.92 -4.49 4.60
N ALA A 419 -22.31 -3.72 3.69
CA ALA A 419 -22.98 -3.01 2.60
C ALA A 419 -24.22 -2.24 3.11
N PRO A 420 -24.03 -1.19 3.95
CA PRO A 420 -25.13 -0.57 4.69
C PRO A 420 -26.32 -0.21 3.80
N ARG A 421 -27.53 -0.60 4.23
CA ARG A 421 -28.76 -0.20 3.53
C ARG A 421 -29.02 1.29 3.69
N ASP A 422 -29.83 1.87 2.79
CA ASP A 422 -30.16 3.31 2.86
C ASP A 422 -30.80 3.70 4.21
N ARG A 423 -31.55 2.79 4.84
CA ARG A 423 -32.13 3.00 6.18
C ARG A 423 -31.08 3.02 7.29
N ALA A 424 -30.02 2.22 7.19
CA ALA A 424 -28.93 2.20 8.15
C ALA A 424 -28.11 3.49 8.07
N VAL A 425 -27.85 3.97 6.86
CA VAL A 425 -27.20 5.28 6.63
C VAL A 425 -28.05 6.41 7.23
N LYS A 426 -29.36 6.41 6.99
CA LYS A 426 -30.28 7.40 7.58
C LYS A 426 -30.34 7.34 9.10
N TRP A 427 -30.31 6.15 9.68
CA TRP A 427 -30.29 5.97 11.13
C TRP A 427 -29.00 6.54 11.74
N ALA A 428 -27.84 6.27 11.12
CA ALA A 428 -26.56 6.83 11.55
C ALA A 428 -26.55 8.37 11.45
N ASP A 429 -27.13 8.92 10.38
CA ASP A 429 -27.30 10.36 10.20
C ASP A 429 -28.11 10.98 11.34
N GLN A 430 -29.21 10.33 11.75
CA GLN A 430 -30.02 10.77 12.90
C GLN A 430 -29.20 10.78 14.19
N LEU A 431 -28.43 9.72 14.46
CA LEU A 431 -27.58 9.65 15.65
C LEU A 431 -26.53 10.77 15.69
N LEU A 432 -25.87 11.05 14.56
CA LEU A 432 -24.87 12.12 14.49
C LEU A 432 -25.49 13.51 14.71
N ASN A 433 -26.71 13.74 14.20
CA ASN A 433 -27.48 14.96 14.43
C ASN A 433 -28.00 15.09 15.88
N GLU A 434 -28.32 13.98 16.55
CA GLU A 434 -28.76 13.95 17.95
C GLU A 434 -27.60 14.07 18.94
N HIS A 435 -26.37 13.76 18.49
CA HIS A 435 -25.13 13.82 19.29
C HIS A 435 -24.06 14.77 18.71
N PRO A 436 -24.38 16.04 18.42
CA PRO A 436 -23.44 16.97 17.80
C PRO A 436 -22.31 17.39 18.76
N ASP A 437 -22.48 17.18 20.08
CA ASP A 437 -21.46 17.45 21.10
C ASP A 437 -20.43 16.30 21.25
N ARG A 438 -20.50 15.27 20.40
CA ARG A 438 -19.66 14.08 20.46
C ARG A 438 -18.90 13.86 19.17
N LEU A 439 -17.60 13.57 19.28
CA LEU A 439 -16.79 13.11 18.15
C LEU A 439 -17.16 11.67 17.78
N ALA A 440 -17.18 11.35 16.49
CA ALA A 440 -17.67 10.08 15.99
C ALA A 440 -16.59 9.21 15.37
N VAL A 441 -16.67 7.91 15.70
CA VAL A 441 -15.96 6.82 15.02
C VAL A 441 -17.01 5.89 14.42
N ILE A 442 -16.92 5.65 13.12
CA ILE A 442 -17.81 4.74 12.41
C ILE A 442 -17.02 3.48 12.07
N VAL A 443 -17.61 2.30 12.25
CA VAL A 443 -17.05 1.03 11.75
C VAL A 443 -18.05 0.38 10.79
N THR A 444 -17.54 -0.07 9.65
CA THR A 444 -18.28 -0.82 8.64
C THR A 444 -17.28 -1.71 7.88
N HIS A 445 -17.74 -2.79 7.27
CA HIS A 445 -16.81 -3.81 6.80
C HIS A 445 -16.05 -3.44 5.51
N ALA A 446 -16.73 -3.26 4.38
CA ALA A 446 -16.10 -2.81 3.12
C ALA A 446 -16.10 -1.29 3.00
N TYR A 447 -14.95 -0.64 3.17
CA TYR A 447 -14.83 0.81 3.01
C TYR A 447 -13.58 1.26 2.25
N MET A 448 -12.41 1.08 2.85
CA MET A 448 -11.11 1.38 2.22
C MET A 448 -10.62 0.19 1.38
N TYR A 449 -9.81 0.47 0.36
CA TYR A 449 -9.12 -0.51 -0.47
C TYR A 449 -7.61 -0.47 -0.20
N TYR A 450 -6.88 -1.52 -0.58
CA TYR A 450 -5.45 -1.69 -0.29
C TYR A 450 -4.53 -0.68 -1.02
N ASP A 451 -5.08 0.11 -1.95
CA ASP A 451 -4.35 1.13 -2.72
C ASP A 451 -4.65 2.56 -2.23
N GLU A 452 -5.01 2.66 -0.95
CA GLU A 452 -5.37 3.91 -0.25
C GLU A 452 -6.56 4.66 -0.87
N THR A 453 -7.32 4.01 -1.76
CA THR A 453 -8.59 4.53 -2.25
C THR A 453 -9.76 4.01 -1.42
N LYS A 454 -10.89 4.70 -1.51
CA LYS A 454 -12.18 4.19 -1.03
C LYS A 454 -12.82 3.31 -2.11
N TYR A 455 -13.70 2.40 -1.71
CA TYR A 455 -14.67 1.85 -2.66
C TYR A 455 -15.53 2.97 -3.26
N ASP A 456 -15.60 3.00 -4.59
CA ASP A 456 -16.52 3.87 -5.33
C ASP A 456 -16.92 3.15 -6.61
N TRP A 457 -17.92 2.27 -6.53
CA TRP A 457 -18.36 1.44 -7.65
C TRP A 457 -18.82 2.27 -8.85
N LYS A 458 -19.36 3.47 -8.61
CA LYS A 458 -19.82 4.39 -9.66
C LYS A 458 -18.65 4.91 -10.49
N ARG A 459 -17.45 4.98 -9.93
CA ARG A 459 -16.23 5.46 -10.61
C ARG A 459 -15.26 4.34 -10.98
N THR A 460 -15.12 3.33 -10.13
CA THR A 460 -14.05 2.31 -10.19
C THR A 460 -14.64 0.91 -10.01
N GLN A 461 -14.86 0.20 -11.12
CA GLN A 461 -15.38 -1.17 -11.10
C GLN A 461 -14.29 -2.26 -11.04
N SER A 462 -13.02 -1.85 -11.05
CA SER A 462 -11.85 -2.74 -10.96
C SER A 462 -11.54 -3.19 -9.54
N GLN A 463 -12.16 -2.60 -8.51
CA GLN A 463 -12.05 -3.05 -7.13
C GLN A 463 -12.82 -4.36 -6.95
N THR A 464 -12.09 -5.48 -6.93
CA THR A 464 -12.64 -6.84 -7.10
C THR A 464 -13.43 -7.36 -5.91
N TRP A 465 -13.24 -6.78 -4.74
CA TRP A 465 -13.97 -7.13 -3.52
C TRP A 465 -15.11 -6.14 -3.21
N SER A 466 -15.55 -5.32 -4.17
CA SER A 466 -16.66 -4.38 -3.93
C SER A 466 -17.95 -5.12 -3.53
N PRO A 467 -18.75 -4.61 -2.57
CA PRO A 467 -20.06 -5.16 -2.24
C PRO A 467 -20.99 -5.35 -3.45
N TYR A 468 -20.85 -4.52 -4.49
CA TYR A 468 -21.60 -4.63 -5.74
C TYR A 468 -21.26 -5.86 -6.59
N LYS A 469 -20.23 -6.63 -6.20
CA LYS A 469 -19.88 -7.93 -6.81
C LYS A 469 -20.43 -9.13 -6.04
N TYR A 470 -21.16 -8.89 -4.94
CA TYR A 470 -21.82 -9.92 -4.13
C TYR A 470 -23.33 -9.91 -4.37
N GLY A 471 -24.02 -10.97 -3.94
CA GLY A 471 -25.47 -11.07 -4.08
C GLY A 471 -26.25 -9.96 -3.36
N VAL A 472 -25.66 -9.33 -2.32
CA VAL A 472 -26.27 -8.20 -1.60
C VAL A 472 -26.57 -7.01 -2.50
N ALA A 473 -25.90 -6.90 -3.67
CA ALA A 473 -26.14 -5.86 -4.66
C ALA A 473 -27.60 -5.82 -5.16
N ASP A 474 -28.30 -6.96 -5.12
CA ASP A 474 -29.71 -7.08 -5.52
C ASP A 474 -30.69 -6.74 -4.38
N SER A 475 -30.20 -6.27 -3.22
CA SER A 475 -31.05 -5.92 -2.08
C SER A 475 -32.07 -4.84 -2.47
N PRO A 476 -33.38 -5.06 -2.24
CA PRO A 476 -34.42 -4.08 -2.56
C PRO A 476 -34.37 -2.85 -1.63
N GLU A 477 -33.63 -2.92 -0.52
CA GLU A 477 -33.43 -1.82 0.43
C GLU A 477 -32.23 -0.92 0.05
N GLY A 478 -31.56 -1.22 -1.07
CA GLY A 478 -30.35 -0.54 -1.51
C GLY A 478 -29.10 -0.95 -0.72
N ILE A 479 -27.92 -0.66 -1.27
CA ILE A 479 -26.63 -0.81 -0.60
C ILE A 479 -25.78 0.43 -0.83
N ASN A 480 -24.87 0.70 0.11
CA ASN A 480 -23.96 1.83 0.08
C ASN A 480 -22.51 1.35 0.24
N ASP A 481 -21.64 1.75 -0.68
CA ASP A 481 -20.19 1.62 -0.51
C ASP A 481 -19.59 2.88 0.13
N ALA A 482 -18.26 2.94 0.25
CA ALA A 482 -17.59 4.08 0.87
C ALA A 482 -17.84 5.42 0.18
N GLY A 483 -17.95 5.46 -1.15
CA GLY A 483 -18.28 6.67 -1.90
C GLY A 483 -19.69 7.18 -1.58
N ASP A 484 -20.65 6.27 -1.47
CA ASP A 484 -22.01 6.60 -1.02
C ASP A 484 -22.05 7.04 0.44
N LEU A 485 -21.40 6.32 1.36
CA LEU A 485 -21.30 6.70 2.78
C LEU A 485 -20.59 8.04 2.98
N TRP A 486 -19.54 8.30 2.20
CA TRP A 486 -18.85 9.59 2.22
C TRP A 486 -19.83 10.72 1.91
N THR A 487 -20.57 10.59 0.82
CA THR A 487 -21.47 11.63 0.30
C THR A 487 -22.75 11.78 1.11
N LYS A 488 -23.34 10.68 1.58
CA LYS A 488 -24.66 10.66 2.23
C LYS A 488 -24.59 10.87 3.75
N LEU A 489 -23.42 10.71 4.36
CA LEU A 489 -23.25 10.68 5.81
C LEU A 489 -21.98 11.45 6.22
N ILE A 490 -20.80 10.94 5.89
CA ILE A 490 -19.56 11.35 6.56
C ILE A 490 -19.17 12.80 6.24
N SER A 491 -19.27 13.25 5.00
CA SER A 491 -18.80 14.58 4.58
C SER A 491 -19.62 15.73 5.17
N ASP A 492 -20.86 15.45 5.57
CA ASP A 492 -21.81 16.45 6.05
C ASP A 492 -21.74 16.65 7.57
N HIS A 493 -21.09 15.72 8.29
CA HIS A 493 -21.00 15.73 9.75
C HIS A 493 -19.63 16.22 10.25
N PRO A 494 -19.53 17.44 10.86
CA PRO A 494 -18.26 18.02 11.32
C PRO A 494 -17.61 17.25 12.47
N ASN A 495 -18.37 16.39 13.14
CA ASN A 495 -17.94 15.60 14.28
C ASN A 495 -17.46 14.19 13.91
N VAL A 496 -17.56 13.74 12.65
CA VAL A 496 -16.99 12.45 12.22
C VAL A 496 -15.47 12.57 12.06
N MET A 497 -14.71 11.83 12.86
CA MET A 497 -13.25 11.89 12.89
C MET A 497 -12.59 10.67 12.25
N MET A 498 -13.22 9.49 12.38
CA MET A 498 -12.62 8.23 11.93
C MET A 498 -13.63 7.28 11.31
N VAL A 499 -13.18 6.51 10.31
CA VAL A 499 -13.87 5.35 9.77
C VAL A 499 -12.94 4.14 9.80
N LEU A 500 -13.37 3.04 10.40
CA LEU A 500 -12.64 1.78 10.52
C LEU A 500 -13.26 0.71 9.63
N SER A 501 -12.44 -0.13 9.01
CA SER A 501 -12.87 -1.15 8.04
C SER A 501 -11.89 -2.31 7.88
N GLY A 502 -12.40 -3.46 7.43
CA GLY A 502 -11.66 -4.69 7.17
C GLY A 502 -11.83 -5.14 5.72
N HIS A 503 -12.16 -6.42 5.49
CA HIS A 503 -12.60 -7.01 4.21
C HIS A 503 -11.52 -7.18 3.14
N VAL A 504 -10.72 -6.16 2.90
CA VAL A 504 -9.80 -6.10 1.76
C VAL A 504 -8.51 -6.86 2.06
N LEU A 505 -8.15 -7.76 1.15
CA LEU A 505 -6.97 -8.62 1.24
C LEU A 505 -5.69 -7.87 0.81
N ASN A 506 -4.77 -8.57 0.14
CA ASN A 506 -3.41 -8.10 -0.19
C ASN A 506 -2.61 -7.78 1.07
N ASP A 507 -2.08 -6.57 1.20
CA ASP A 507 -1.36 -6.18 2.39
C ASP A 507 -2.27 -5.85 3.57
N GLY A 508 -3.59 -5.82 3.34
CA GLY A 508 -4.59 -5.70 4.38
C GLY A 508 -4.51 -4.38 5.13
N ALA A 509 -3.92 -3.35 4.53
CA ALA A 509 -3.79 -2.04 5.14
C ALA A 509 -4.16 -0.94 4.14
N GLY A 510 -4.70 0.15 4.67
CA GLY A 510 -5.02 1.32 3.88
C GLY A 510 -5.28 2.51 4.80
N LEU A 511 -4.84 3.69 4.38
CA LEU A 511 -5.00 4.91 5.14
C LEU A 511 -5.28 6.07 4.20
N LEU A 512 -6.41 6.73 4.42
CA LEU A 512 -6.75 7.97 3.73
C LEU A 512 -7.23 9.02 4.74
N SER A 513 -6.55 10.16 4.76
CA SER A 513 -6.98 11.33 5.52
C SER A 513 -7.58 12.34 4.56
N GLU A 514 -8.89 12.53 4.62
CA GLU A 514 -9.61 13.44 3.71
C GLU A 514 -10.27 14.57 4.49
N LYS A 515 -10.06 15.79 4.03
CA LYS A 515 -10.69 16.97 4.62
C LYS A 515 -12.13 17.08 4.10
N ALA A 516 -13.09 16.97 5.01
CA ALA A 516 -14.50 17.15 4.68
C ALA A 516 -14.82 18.64 4.43
N PRO A 517 -15.90 18.95 3.68
CA PRO A 517 -16.37 20.32 3.47
C PRO A 517 -16.56 21.13 4.75
N GLN A 518 -16.94 20.46 5.86
CA GLN A 518 -17.14 21.06 7.18
C GLN A 518 -15.83 21.40 7.92
N GLY A 519 -14.68 21.07 7.33
CA GLY A 519 -13.35 21.45 7.80
C GLY A 519 -12.68 20.43 8.72
N ASN A 520 -13.41 19.42 9.22
CA ASN A 520 -12.80 18.26 9.89
C ASN A 520 -11.93 17.45 8.93
N LEU A 521 -10.93 16.79 9.51
CA LEU A 521 -10.12 15.80 8.81
C LEU A 521 -10.59 14.41 9.22
N VAL A 522 -11.06 13.62 8.26
CA VAL A 522 -11.59 12.28 8.50
C VAL A 522 -10.52 11.25 8.15
N HIS A 523 -10.08 10.47 9.14
CA HIS A 523 -9.12 9.40 8.96
C HIS A 523 -9.82 8.07 8.72
N GLN A 524 -9.62 7.51 7.53
CA GLN A 524 -10.26 6.28 7.07
C GLN A 524 -9.20 5.19 7.02
N MET A 525 -9.43 4.10 7.75
CA MET A 525 -8.41 3.11 8.07
C MET A 525 -8.91 1.69 7.76
N LEU A 526 -8.15 0.98 6.93
CA LEU A 526 -8.29 -0.45 6.65
C LEU A 526 -7.29 -1.26 7.48
N ALA A 527 -7.74 -2.28 8.20
CA ALA A 527 -6.89 -3.33 8.79
C ALA A 527 -7.52 -4.71 8.55
N ASN A 528 -6.81 -5.59 7.84
CA ASN A 528 -7.27 -6.96 7.61
C ASN A 528 -6.07 -7.89 7.54
N TYR A 529 -5.82 -8.63 8.61
CA TYR A 529 -4.65 -9.49 8.72
C TYR A 529 -4.93 -10.94 8.34
N GLN A 530 -6.13 -11.27 7.83
CA GLN A 530 -6.59 -12.65 7.66
C GLN A 530 -5.71 -13.52 6.75
N MET A 531 -4.94 -12.89 5.85
CA MET A 531 -4.05 -13.57 4.91
C MET A 531 -2.68 -13.92 5.49
N LEU A 532 -2.33 -13.44 6.69
CA LEU A 532 -1.10 -13.83 7.36
C LEU A 532 -1.24 -15.21 8.01
N HIS A 533 -0.13 -15.69 8.56
CA HIS A 533 -0.06 -16.99 9.20
C HIS A 533 -1.14 -17.17 10.29
N GLU A 534 -1.70 -18.39 10.36
CA GLU A 534 -2.81 -18.76 11.25
C GLU A 534 -4.00 -17.77 11.26
N GLY A 535 -4.27 -17.10 10.14
CA GLY A 535 -5.37 -16.16 10.01
C GLY A 535 -5.08 -14.76 10.53
N GLY A 536 -3.81 -14.37 10.69
CA GLY A 536 -3.42 -13.03 11.11
C GLY A 536 -2.63 -12.94 12.41
N ASP A 537 -2.16 -14.06 12.97
CA ASP A 537 -1.32 -14.14 14.18
C ASP A 537 -1.76 -13.24 15.37
N GLY A 538 -3.06 -12.93 15.51
CA GLY A 538 -3.60 -12.10 16.59
C GLY A 538 -3.31 -10.59 16.49
N TRP A 539 -2.88 -10.06 15.33
CA TRP A 539 -2.66 -8.62 15.16
C TRP A 539 -3.94 -7.78 15.36
N MET A 540 -3.84 -6.66 16.09
CA MET A 540 -4.92 -5.67 16.29
C MET A 540 -4.35 -4.25 16.32
N ARG A 541 -5.17 -3.24 16.00
CA ARG A 541 -4.74 -1.84 16.05
C ARG A 541 -5.05 -1.21 17.41
N LEU A 542 -4.06 -0.51 17.95
CA LEU A 542 -4.17 0.38 19.10
C LEU A 542 -4.15 1.82 18.57
N ILE A 543 -5.28 2.52 18.69
CA ILE A 543 -5.47 3.89 18.23
C ILE A 543 -5.51 4.80 19.47
N GLU A 544 -4.42 5.49 19.72
CA GLU A 544 -4.20 6.30 20.91
C GLU A 544 -4.52 7.77 20.63
N LEU A 545 -5.57 8.25 21.27
CA LEU A 545 -5.88 9.67 21.36
C LEU A 545 -4.90 10.31 22.34
N LEU A 546 -3.97 11.11 21.84
CA LEU A 546 -2.87 11.66 22.64
C LEU A 546 -3.36 12.73 23.62
N PRO A 547 -2.67 12.93 24.76
CA PRO A 547 -3.08 13.87 25.83
C PRO A 547 -3.04 15.35 25.42
N ASP A 548 -2.55 15.67 24.21
CA ASP A 548 -2.61 17.03 23.66
C ASP A 548 -4.01 17.37 23.10
N GLY A 549 -4.90 16.38 22.99
CA GLY A 549 -6.25 16.51 22.43
C GLY A 549 -6.28 16.85 20.94
N LYS A 550 -5.16 16.69 20.23
CA LYS A 550 -4.96 17.15 18.85
C LYS A 550 -4.24 16.13 17.98
N SER A 551 -3.76 15.05 18.55
CA SER A 551 -2.97 14.05 17.84
C SER A 551 -3.48 12.64 18.13
N ILE A 552 -3.37 11.77 17.14
CA ILE A 552 -3.65 10.35 17.20
C ILE A 552 -2.36 9.61 16.90
N GLN A 553 -2.06 8.57 17.66
CA GLN A 553 -0.98 7.63 17.39
C GLN A 553 -1.58 6.26 17.14
N VAL A 554 -1.25 5.63 16.01
CA VAL A 554 -1.70 4.28 15.68
C VAL A 554 -0.51 3.33 15.78
N ARG A 555 -0.73 2.17 16.42
CA ARG A 555 0.24 1.09 16.54
C ARG A 555 -0.46 -0.24 16.32
N THR A 556 0.11 -1.15 15.54
CA THR A 556 -0.39 -2.53 15.41
C THR A 556 0.38 -3.45 16.35
N TYR A 557 -0.34 -4.26 17.12
CA TYR A 557 0.23 -5.13 18.17
C TYR A 557 -0.37 -6.53 18.11
N SER A 558 0.45 -7.56 18.30
CA SER A 558 0.00 -8.95 18.44
C SER A 558 0.27 -9.45 19.86
N PRO A 559 -0.76 -9.88 20.62
CA PRO A 559 -0.58 -10.53 21.91
C PRO A 559 -0.07 -11.97 21.79
N VAL A 560 -0.11 -12.57 20.59
CA VAL A 560 0.45 -13.90 20.33
C VAL A 560 1.97 -13.84 20.29
N PHE A 561 2.53 -12.80 19.67
CA PHE A 561 3.98 -12.60 19.59
C PHE A 561 4.53 -11.68 20.68
N ASP A 562 3.69 -10.92 21.38
CA ASP A 562 4.09 -9.81 22.26
C ASP A 562 5.01 -8.82 21.50
N GLN A 563 4.56 -8.43 20.30
CA GLN A 563 5.33 -7.60 19.38
C GLN A 563 4.46 -6.53 18.73
N TYR A 564 5.11 -5.42 18.38
CA TYR A 564 4.54 -4.38 17.54
C TYR A 564 4.96 -4.59 16.10
N ASN A 565 4.04 -4.38 15.17
CA ASN A 565 4.39 -4.24 13.77
C ASN A 565 4.75 -2.79 13.51
N THR A 566 6.04 -2.55 13.26
CA THR A 566 6.63 -1.21 13.11
C THR A 566 6.71 -0.75 11.67
N ASP A 567 6.08 -1.47 10.74
CA ASP A 567 6.03 -1.06 9.35
C ASP A 567 5.22 0.26 9.21
N PRO A 568 5.52 1.10 8.21
CA PRO A 568 4.87 2.40 8.05
C PRO A 568 3.34 2.35 7.98
N GLU A 569 2.77 1.26 7.46
CA GLU A 569 1.32 1.01 7.33
C GLU A 569 0.67 0.58 8.66
N HIS A 570 1.49 0.33 9.67
CA HIS A 570 1.12 -0.28 10.95
C HIS A 570 1.52 0.58 12.16
N GLN A 571 2.30 1.65 11.93
CA GLN A 571 2.67 2.60 12.96
C GLN A 571 2.84 4.02 12.42
N PHE A 572 1.99 4.94 12.85
CA PHE A 572 1.99 6.32 12.36
C PHE A 572 1.27 7.28 13.31
N THR A 573 1.41 8.59 13.07
CA THR A 573 0.72 9.65 13.82
C THR A 573 -0.12 10.52 12.89
N LEU A 574 -1.31 10.90 13.34
CA LEU A 574 -2.29 11.70 12.58
C LEU A 574 -2.75 12.91 13.42
N PRO A 575 -3.11 14.05 12.79
CA PRO A 575 -3.68 15.18 13.50
C PRO A 575 -5.20 15.01 13.66
N LEU A 576 -5.71 15.12 14.90
CA LEU A 576 -7.15 15.21 15.18
C LEU A 576 -7.65 16.64 14.92
N VAL A 577 -8.34 16.83 13.80
CA VAL A 577 -8.89 18.14 13.39
C VAL A 577 -10.41 18.09 13.36
N VAL A 578 -11.04 18.80 14.29
CA VAL A 578 -12.50 18.92 14.40
C VAL A 578 -13.02 20.05 13.50
N GLY A 579 -14.15 19.83 12.85
CA GLY A 579 -14.81 20.82 11.99
C GLY A 579 -15.48 21.91 12.81
N SER A 580 -15.79 23.04 12.18
CA SER A 580 -16.65 24.06 12.78
C SER A 580 -18.08 23.82 12.29
N PRO A 581 -19.09 23.71 13.17
CA PRO A 581 -20.47 23.66 12.71
C PRO A 581 -20.74 24.93 11.90
N THR A 582 -21.18 24.78 10.65
CA THR A 582 -21.72 25.92 9.90
C THR A 582 -22.98 26.39 10.61
N VAL A 583 -22.88 27.55 11.26
CA VAL A 583 -24.04 28.28 11.77
C VAL A 583 -24.71 28.91 10.56
N ASP A 584 -25.68 28.22 9.96
CA ASP A 584 -26.62 28.81 9.00
C ASP A 584 -27.76 29.55 9.74
#